data_AF-A0A0J1FM49-F1
#
_entry.id   AF-A0A0J1FM49-F1
#
_cell.length_a   1.000
_cell.length_b   1.000
_cell.length_c   1.000
_cell.angle_alpha   90.00
_cell.angle_beta   90.00
_cell.angle_gamma   90.00
#
_symmetry.space_group_name_H-M   'P 1'
#
loop_
_entity.id
_entity.type
_entity.pdbx_description
1 polymer ?
#
loop_
_entity_poly.entity_id
_entity_poly.type
_entity_poly.pdbx_seq_one_letter_code
_entity_poly.pdbx_strand_id
1 'polypeptide(L)'
;MKQDWRDTEEFDSRTKAIRILSLYDTLSRGNVVNKQQAAINFSVSEKAIQRDINDLRAYLDDQSLNGEGCNISINYNRAKKGYEMIRGSTWLTQEEVLAIAKILLESRAFSKSELNQLLNKTIAQCLPDSRKNVTENIRNELHHYLPVAHSQPLINKIWDISMAIRERRLLEITYLKPGAATTTCRVLEPCGLIFSEYYFYLIAYIKGLGYEFPATYRLDRIKSYLISNQHFHIPETERFEEGEFRKRVQFMRAGKLVKITFRFWGPSIDAVLDRLPTAKVIGMEENKAIIEAKVFGDGIKMWLLSQAEFLEVLMPDDFRKEMRETMLRMLNNYKFE
;
A
#
# COMPACT_ATOMS: atom_id res chain seq x y z
N MET A 1 25.53 48.06 -31.98
CA MET A 1 26.36 47.88 -30.77
C MET A 1 25.59 47.73 -29.44
N LYS A 2 24.26 47.58 -29.42
CA LYS A 2 23.48 47.29 -28.19
C LYS A 2 22.88 45.86 -28.13
N GLN A 3 22.96 45.10 -29.23
CA GLN A 3 22.42 43.74 -29.35
C GLN A 3 23.37 42.70 -28.70
N ASP A 4 24.67 42.77 -29.01
CA ASP A 4 25.71 41.83 -28.51
C ASP A 4 25.74 41.66 -26.98
N TRP A 5 25.59 42.75 -26.22
CA TRP A 5 25.71 42.70 -24.77
C TRP A 5 24.54 41.97 -24.10
N ARG A 6 23.33 42.13 -24.67
CA ARG A 6 22.12 41.46 -24.16
C ARG A 6 22.14 39.97 -24.48
N ASP A 7 22.56 39.61 -25.69
CA ASP A 7 22.68 38.21 -26.11
C ASP A 7 23.75 37.46 -25.29
N THR A 8 24.82 38.16 -24.90
CA THR A 8 25.90 37.61 -24.05
C THR A 8 25.46 37.45 -22.59
N GLU A 9 24.74 38.43 -22.02
CA GLU A 9 24.16 38.33 -20.66
C GLU A 9 23.08 37.23 -20.55
N GLU A 10 22.25 37.10 -21.58
CA GLU A 10 21.20 36.08 -21.62
C GLU A 10 21.77 34.66 -21.78
N PHE A 11 22.84 34.52 -22.57
CA PHE A 11 23.59 33.27 -22.70
C PHE A 11 24.32 32.87 -21.41
N ASP A 12 24.95 33.82 -20.71
CA ASP A 12 25.63 33.57 -19.43
C ASP A 12 24.63 33.22 -18.31
N SER A 13 23.48 33.90 -18.28
CA SER A 13 22.36 33.60 -17.38
C SER A 13 21.80 32.19 -17.58
N ARG A 14 21.58 31.79 -18.85
CA ARG A 14 21.13 30.43 -19.19
C ARG A 14 22.15 29.36 -18.79
N THR A 15 23.43 29.65 -18.97
CA THR A 15 24.52 28.74 -18.59
C THR A 15 24.62 28.59 -17.08
N LYS A 16 24.44 29.68 -16.32
CA LYS A 16 24.34 29.65 -14.85
C LYS A 16 23.13 28.83 -14.39
N ALA A 17 21.95 29.05 -14.98
CA ALA A 17 20.74 28.33 -14.60
C ALA A 17 20.87 26.81 -14.80
N ILE A 18 21.40 26.36 -15.94
CA ILE A 18 21.66 24.94 -16.22
C ILE A 18 22.64 24.36 -15.19
N ARG A 19 23.69 25.12 -14.85
CA ARG A 19 24.69 24.70 -13.86
C ARG A 19 24.06 24.53 -12.48
N ILE A 20 23.29 25.51 -12.01
CA ILE A 20 22.56 25.44 -10.73
C ILE A 20 21.61 24.24 -10.71
N LEU A 21 20.84 24.02 -11.77
CA LEU A 21 19.93 22.88 -11.87
C LEU A 21 20.68 21.53 -11.86
N SER A 22 21.83 21.45 -12.52
CA SER A 22 22.66 20.24 -12.51
C SER A 22 23.28 19.96 -11.14
N LEU A 23 23.74 21.00 -10.43
CA LEU A 23 24.20 20.89 -9.05
C LEU A 23 23.06 20.45 -8.13
N TYR A 24 21.87 21.03 -8.28
CA TYR A 24 20.68 20.63 -7.54
C TYR A 24 20.30 19.18 -7.80
N ASP A 25 20.21 18.73 -9.06
CA ASP A 25 19.89 17.33 -9.42
C ASP A 25 20.92 16.35 -8.85
N THR A 26 22.20 16.72 -8.86
CA THR A 26 23.27 15.92 -8.26
C THR A 26 23.05 15.75 -6.75
N LEU A 27 22.82 16.87 -6.05
CA LEU A 27 22.58 16.90 -4.60
C LEU A 27 21.25 16.23 -4.20
N SER A 28 20.18 16.43 -4.97
CA SER A 28 18.85 15.86 -4.76
C SER A 28 18.75 14.36 -5.11
N ARG A 29 19.77 13.79 -5.74
CA ARG A 29 19.99 12.34 -5.85
C ARG A 29 20.87 11.76 -4.76
N GLY A 30 21.43 12.60 -3.90
CA GLY A 30 22.22 12.20 -2.72
C GLY A 30 23.70 12.11 -3.00
N ASN A 31 24.15 12.58 -4.17
CA ASN A 31 25.55 12.60 -4.53
C ASN A 31 26.25 13.80 -3.90
N VAL A 32 27.56 13.67 -3.71
CA VAL A 32 28.41 14.75 -3.20
C VAL A 32 28.91 15.62 -4.35
N VAL A 33 28.80 16.93 -4.19
CA VAL A 33 29.40 17.91 -5.10
C VAL A 33 30.76 18.34 -4.54
N ASN A 34 31.84 17.86 -5.18
CA ASN A 34 33.17 18.41 -4.95
C ASN A 34 33.33 19.71 -5.77
N LYS A 35 33.70 20.79 -5.08
CA LYS A 35 33.77 22.14 -5.67
C LYS A 35 34.82 22.26 -6.79
N GLN A 36 35.98 21.62 -6.63
CA GLN A 36 37.06 21.63 -7.63
C GLN A 36 36.64 20.86 -8.87
N GLN A 37 36.09 19.66 -8.69
CA GLN A 37 35.62 18.84 -9.79
C GLN A 37 34.48 19.51 -10.56
N ALA A 38 33.53 20.11 -9.84
CA ALA A 38 32.43 20.85 -10.47
C ALA A 38 32.94 22.06 -11.27
N ALA A 39 33.92 22.80 -10.75
CA ALA A 39 34.53 23.93 -11.44
C ALA A 39 35.15 23.50 -12.78
N ILE A 40 35.86 22.37 -12.80
CA ILE A 40 36.43 21.78 -14.02
C ILE A 40 35.32 21.36 -14.99
N ASN A 41 34.32 20.61 -14.51
CA ASN A 41 33.23 20.07 -15.34
C ASN A 41 32.42 21.17 -16.05
N PHE A 42 32.19 22.29 -15.37
CA PHE A 42 31.44 23.41 -15.92
C PHE A 42 32.32 24.51 -16.53
N SER A 43 33.64 24.32 -16.56
CA SER A 43 34.62 25.32 -17.07
C SER A 43 34.47 26.70 -16.41
N VAL A 44 34.27 26.72 -15.08
CA VAL A 44 34.14 27.96 -14.29
C VAL A 44 35.09 27.96 -13.09
N SER A 45 35.22 29.11 -12.40
CA SER A 45 36.01 29.17 -11.16
C SER A 45 35.31 28.47 -10.00
N GLU A 46 36.08 27.96 -9.02
CA GLU A 46 35.54 27.46 -7.75
C GLU A 46 34.68 28.51 -7.02
N LYS A 47 34.99 29.80 -7.18
CA LYS A 47 34.19 30.91 -6.62
C LYS A 47 32.80 30.98 -7.24
N ALA A 48 32.66 30.67 -8.54
CA ALA A 48 31.36 30.61 -9.21
C ALA A 48 30.51 29.46 -8.64
N ILE A 49 31.09 28.25 -8.54
CA ILE A 49 30.42 27.09 -7.93
C ILE A 49 30.00 27.39 -6.47
N GLN A 50 30.86 28.06 -5.70
CA GLN A 50 30.50 28.45 -4.33
C GLN A 50 29.30 29.40 -4.27
N ARG A 51 29.21 30.37 -5.20
CA ARG A 51 28.04 31.26 -5.29
C ARG A 51 26.80 30.48 -5.68
N ASP A 52 26.89 29.59 -6.66
CA ASP A 52 25.76 28.76 -7.08
C ASP A 52 25.24 27.88 -5.93
N ILE A 53 26.13 27.33 -5.09
CA ILE A 53 25.75 26.56 -3.89
C ILE A 53 25.10 27.46 -2.83
N ASN A 54 25.56 28.70 -2.69
CA ASN A 54 24.94 29.67 -1.79
C ASN A 54 23.56 30.10 -2.29
N ASP A 55 23.39 30.30 -3.60
CA ASP A 55 22.10 30.58 -4.24
C ASP A 55 21.12 29.42 -4.00
N LEU A 56 21.60 28.18 -4.11
CA LEU A 56 20.80 26.98 -3.78
C LEU A 56 20.41 26.92 -2.30
N ARG A 57 21.30 27.28 -1.38
CA ARG A 57 20.99 27.34 0.06
C ARG A 57 19.91 28.38 0.34
N ALA A 58 20.07 29.60 -0.18
CA ALA A 58 19.10 30.67 -0.01
C ALA A 58 17.72 30.25 -0.53
N TYR A 59 17.67 29.63 -1.71
CA TYR A 59 16.41 29.08 -2.24
C TYR A 59 15.77 28.04 -1.31
N LEU A 60 16.56 27.09 -0.79
CA LEU A 60 16.04 26.04 0.11
C LEU A 60 15.57 26.61 1.46
N ASP A 61 16.29 27.60 1.98
CA ASP A 61 15.92 28.29 3.22
C ASP A 61 14.60 29.08 3.02
N ASP A 62 14.43 29.79 1.90
CA ASP A 62 13.18 30.49 1.57
C ASP A 62 11.99 29.52 1.44
N GLN A 63 12.20 28.34 0.84
CA GLN A 63 11.17 27.30 0.74
C GLN A 63 10.79 26.73 2.11
N SER A 64 11.76 26.59 3.03
CA SER A 64 11.51 26.16 4.41
C SER A 64 10.64 27.14 5.20
N LEU A 65 10.78 28.44 4.95
CA LEU A 65 10.03 29.51 5.62
C LEU A 65 8.59 29.66 5.10
N ASN A 66 8.34 29.30 3.84
CA ASN A 66 7.02 29.44 3.21
C ASN A 66 6.02 28.30 3.54
N GLY A 67 6.35 27.41 4.50
CA GLY A 67 5.45 26.35 4.95
C GLY A 67 5.30 25.16 4.00
N GLU A 68 5.92 25.22 2.82
CA GLU A 68 6.04 24.11 1.87
C GLU A 68 7.29 23.25 2.11
N GLY A 69 8.22 23.72 2.94
CA GLY A 69 9.58 23.20 2.95
C GLY A 69 9.83 22.06 3.93
N CYS A 70 10.00 20.90 3.32
CA CYS A 70 10.98 19.88 3.70
C CYS A 70 12.21 20.51 4.39
N ASN A 71 12.62 20.01 5.57
CA ASN A 71 13.87 20.40 6.26
C ASN A 71 15.12 20.00 5.43
N ILE A 72 15.35 20.64 4.29
CA ILE A 72 16.45 20.33 3.36
C ILE A 72 17.52 21.38 3.53
N SER A 73 18.76 20.95 3.79
CA SER A 73 19.93 21.84 3.88
C SER A 73 21.08 21.28 3.05
N ILE A 74 21.98 22.15 2.61
CA ILE A 74 23.22 21.74 1.93
C ILE A 74 24.39 21.99 2.87
N ASN A 75 25.07 20.93 3.29
CA ASN A 75 26.17 21.00 4.25
C ASN A 75 27.48 20.50 3.64
N TYR A 76 28.59 21.07 4.08
CA TYR A 76 29.91 20.61 3.63
C TYR A 76 30.36 19.43 4.50
N ASN A 77 30.52 18.27 3.87
CA ASN A 77 31.03 17.07 4.52
C ASN A 77 32.55 17.02 4.36
N ARG A 78 33.28 17.19 5.47
CA ARG A 78 34.75 17.16 5.48
C ARG A 78 35.34 15.81 5.08
N ALA A 79 34.71 14.70 5.49
CA ALA A 79 35.19 13.36 5.18
C ALA A 79 35.07 13.07 3.67
N LYS A 80 33.97 13.51 3.05
CA LYS A 80 33.74 13.36 1.59
C LYS A 80 34.32 14.49 0.75
N LYS A 81 34.94 15.50 1.36
CA LYS A 81 35.53 16.70 0.71
C LYS A 81 34.58 17.37 -0.28
N GLY A 82 33.32 17.58 0.10
CA GLY A 82 32.33 18.17 -0.79
C GLY A 82 31.02 18.52 -0.10
N TYR A 83 30.11 19.12 -0.86
CA TYR A 83 28.78 19.49 -0.42
C TYR A 83 27.81 18.33 -0.61
N GLU A 84 26.98 18.07 0.39
CA GLU A 84 25.89 17.11 0.33
C GLU A 84 24.60 17.76 0.80
N MET A 85 23.48 17.32 0.23
CA MET A 85 22.16 17.75 0.67
C MET A 85 21.66 16.82 1.76
N ILE A 86 21.49 17.37 2.96
CA ILE A 86 20.81 16.71 4.07
C ILE A 86 19.32 16.92 3.87
N ARG A 87 18.58 15.82 3.80
CA ARG A 87 17.12 15.83 3.66
C ARG A 87 16.52 15.47 5.00
N GLY A 88 15.65 16.33 5.52
CA GLY A 88 14.87 16.06 6.72
C GLY A 88 13.73 15.09 6.47
N SER A 89 12.74 15.09 7.38
CA SER A 89 11.65 14.12 7.56
C SER A 89 10.66 13.90 6.39
N THR A 90 10.94 14.44 5.20
CA THR A 90 10.03 14.36 4.04
C THR A 90 10.40 13.28 3.03
N TRP A 91 11.57 12.64 3.18
CA TRP A 91 12.01 11.54 2.33
C TRP A 91 12.04 10.24 3.12
N LEU A 92 11.78 9.13 2.43
CA LEU A 92 11.95 7.81 3.02
C LEU A 92 13.43 7.58 3.34
N THR A 93 13.70 7.31 4.60
CA THR A 93 14.98 6.78 5.09
C THR A 93 15.24 5.39 4.49
N GLN A 94 16.50 4.94 4.52
CA GLN A 94 16.83 3.60 4.00
C GLN A 94 16.12 2.49 4.80
N GLU A 95 15.89 2.71 6.09
CA GLU A 95 15.18 1.82 7.00
C GLU A 95 13.69 1.72 6.59
N GLU A 96 13.05 2.86 6.29
CA GLU A 96 11.67 2.90 5.80
C GLU A 96 11.52 2.27 4.42
N VAL A 97 12.46 2.53 3.50
CA VAL A 97 12.48 1.88 2.18
C VAL A 97 12.58 0.36 2.33
N LEU A 98 13.46 -0.13 3.20
CA LEU A 98 13.61 -1.57 3.45
C LEU A 98 12.30 -2.16 4.02
N ALA A 99 11.67 -1.49 4.98
CA ALA A 99 10.39 -1.93 5.55
C ALA A 99 9.29 -2.03 4.48
N ILE A 100 9.15 -1.00 3.63
CA ILE A 100 8.19 -0.99 2.52
C ILE A 100 8.51 -2.12 1.53
N ALA A 101 9.78 -2.34 1.19
CA ALA A 101 10.20 -3.40 0.28
C ALA A 101 9.82 -4.79 0.81
N LYS A 102 10.02 -5.04 2.11
CA LYS A 102 9.60 -6.30 2.77
C LYS A 102 8.08 -6.50 2.70
N ILE A 103 7.30 -5.46 2.97
CA ILE A 103 5.83 -5.51 2.87
C ILE A 103 5.39 -5.80 1.43
N LEU A 104 6.01 -5.16 0.44
CA LEU A 104 5.70 -5.39 -0.98
C LEU A 104 5.99 -6.83 -1.40
N LEU A 105 7.12 -7.41 -0.95
CA LEU A 105 7.48 -8.80 -1.21
C LEU A 105 6.50 -9.78 -0.55
N GLU A 106 6.15 -9.55 0.72
CA GLU A 106 5.23 -10.44 1.44
C GLU A 106 3.78 -10.33 0.94
N SER A 107 3.40 -9.17 0.39
CA SER A 107 2.04 -8.96 -0.14
C SER A 107 1.67 -9.95 -1.26
N ARG A 108 2.66 -10.43 -2.04
CA ARG A 108 2.50 -11.35 -3.18
C ARG A 108 1.46 -10.93 -4.23
N ALA A 109 0.97 -9.69 -4.16
CA ALA A 109 -0.24 -9.21 -4.83
C ALA A 109 0.02 -8.72 -6.26
N PHE A 110 1.25 -8.32 -6.55
CA PHE A 110 1.64 -7.74 -7.83
C PHE A 110 2.26 -8.80 -8.74
N SER A 111 2.10 -8.61 -10.05
CA SER A 111 2.90 -9.39 -11.01
C SER A 111 4.39 -9.14 -10.78
N LYS A 112 5.26 -10.09 -11.19
CA LYS A 112 6.73 -9.90 -11.08
C LYS A 112 7.20 -8.58 -11.72
N SER A 113 6.60 -8.22 -12.85
CA SER A 113 6.93 -6.98 -13.56
C SER A 113 6.57 -5.74 -12.74
N GLU A 114 5.34 -5.68 -12.21
CA GLU A 114 4.89 -4.56 -11.37
C GLU A 114 5.66 -4.47 -10.06
N LEU A 115 5.92 -5.60 -9.40
CA LEU A 115 6.73 -5.64 -8.19
C LEU A 115 8.12 -5.07 -8.47
N ASN A 116 8.81 -5.55 -9.51
CA ASN A 116 10.13 -5.05 -9.87
C ASN A 116 10.12 -3.54 -10.16
N GLN A 117 9.11 -3.06 -10.89
CA GLN A 117 8.95 -1.63 -11.15
C GLN A 117 8.78 -0.83 -9.86
N LEU A 118 7.92 -1.29 -8.94
CA LEU A 118 7.69 -0.64 -7.66
C LEU A 118 8.95 -0.64 -6.81
N LEU A 119 9.57 -1.81 -6.61
CA LEU A 119 10.80 -1.95 -5.81
C LEU A 119 11.94 -1.08 -6.35
N ASN A 120 12.16 -1.06 -7.68
CA ASN A 120 13.20 -0.21 -8.27
C ASN A 120 12.96 1.28 -7.97
N LYS A 121 11.70 1.74 -8.05
CA LYS A 121 11.34 3.13 -7.74
C LYS A 121 11.45 3.44 -6.25
N THR A 122 11.07 2.51 -5.37
CA THR A 122 11.20 2.66 -3.92
C THR A 122 12.68 2.68 -3.50
N ILE A 123 13.50 1.77 -4.02
CA ILE A 123 14.95 1.72 -3.74
C ILE A 123 15.67 2.95 -4.28
N ALA A 124 15.21 3.53 -5.39
CA ALA A 124 15.78 4.77 -5.92
C ALA A 124 15.66 5.97 -4.95
N GLN A 125 14.74 5.92 -3.97
CA GLN A 125 14.61 6.94 -2.92
C GLN A 125 15.80 6.91 -1.94
N CYS A 126 16.50 5.77 -1.81
CA CYS A 126 17.71 5.68 -1.00
C CYS A 126 18.87 6.46 -1.62
N LEU A 127 19.77 6.94 -0.75
CA LEU A 127 21.08 7.45 -1.15
C LEU A 127 21.86 6.36 -1.93
N PRO A 128 22.70 6.74 -2.91
CA PRO A 128 23.39 5.79 -3.78
C PRO A 128 24.14 4.68 -3.03
N ASP A 129 24.85 5.02 -1.95
CA ASP A 129 25.61 4.06 -1.14
C ASP A 129 24.70 3.05 -0.42
N SER A 130 23.52 3.51 0.04
CA SER A 130 22.53 2.69 0.75
C SER A 130 21.73 1.78 -0.16
N ARG A 131 21.60 2.10 -1.45
CA ARG A 131 20.85 1.28 -2.42
C ARG A 131 21.39 -0.15 -2.49
N LYS A 132 22.71 -0.31 -2.47
CA LYS A 132 23.34 -1.63 -2.49
C LYS A 132 22.90 -2.42 -1.26
N ASN A 133 22.99 -1.83 -0.07
CA ASN A 133 22.61 -2.50 1.17
C ASN A 133 21.15 -2.97 1.15
N VAL A 134 20.21 -2.09 0.75
CA VAL A 134 18.79 -2.46 0.67
C VAL A 134 18.56 -3.57 -0.35
N THR A 135 19.09 -3.43 -1.56
CA THR A 135 18.97 -4.46 -2.63
C THR A 135 19.52 -5.80 -2.16
N GLU A 136 20.68 -5.80 -1.51
CA GLU A 136 21.30 -7.02 -1.01
C GLU A 136 20.44 -7.71 0.06
N ASN A 137 19.77 -6.95 0.93
CA ASN A 137 18.89 -7.45 2.00
C ASN A 137 17.59 -8.09 1.50
N ILE A 138 17.13 -7.71 0.31
CA ILE A 138 15.89 -8.24 -0.26
C ILE A 138 16.14 -9.23 -1.40
N ARG A 139 17.39 -9.38 -1.85
CA ARG A 139 17.75 -10.14 -3.05
C ARG A 139 17.25 -11.58 -3.04
N ASN A 140 17.38 -12.26 -1.90
CA ASN A 140 16.97 -13.65 -1.76
C ASN A 140 15.44 -13.80 -1.88
N GLU A 141 14.69 -12.98 -1.16
CA GLU A 141 13.22 -12.95 -1.22
C GLU A 141 12.72 -12.55 -2.60
N LEU A 142 13.36 -11.57 -3.25
CA LEU A 142 13.03 -11.15 -4.60
C LEU A 142 13.27 -12.28 -5.63
N HIS A 143 14.39 -13.00 -5.50
CA HIS A 143 14.70 -14.15 -6.34
C HIS A 143 13.64 -15.25 -6.21
N HIS A 144 13.19 -15.51 -4.98
CA HIS A 144 12.17 -16.52 -4.67
C HIS A 144 10.74 -15.98 -4.66
N TYR A 145 10.52 -14.77 -5.18
CA TYR A 145 9.19 -14.18 -5.18
C TYR A 145 8.22 -14.97 -6.07
N LEU A 146 7.14 -15.44 -5.45
CA LEU A 146 6.06 -16.19 -6.09
C LEU A 146 4.75 -15.43 -5.96
N PRO A 147 4.33 -14.66 -6.99
CA PRO A 147 3.06 -13.94 -6.93
C PRO A 147 1.90 -14.91 -6.83
N VAL A 148 0.77 -14.45 -6.28
CA VAL A 148 -0.48 -15.21 -6.35
C VAL A 148 -0.90 -15.45 -7.80
N ALA A 149 -1.48 -16.62 -8.07
CA ALA A 149 -1.75 -17.11 -9.41
C ALA A 149 -2.95 -16.40 -10.08
N HIS A 150 -2.76 -15.14 -10.49
CA HIS A 150 -3.66 -14.42 -11.40
C HIS A 150 -2.96 -13.85 -12.63
N SER A 151 -1.67 -13.52 -12.52
CA SER A 151 -0.82 -13.00 -13.61
C SER A 151 -1.39 -11.77 -14.32
N GLN A 152 -2.23 -10.98 -13.64
CA GLN A 152 -2.83 -9.76 -14.19
C GLN A 152 -2.09 -8.54 -13.65
N PRO A 153 -1.81 -7.52 -14.48
CA PRO A 153 -1.41 -6.22 -13.97
C PRO A 153 -2.58 -5.56 -13.23
N LEU A 154 -2.30 -4.98 -12.06
CA LEU A 154 -3.29 -4.40 -11.17
C LEU A 154 -3.12 -2.90 -10.94
N ILE A 155 -1.92 -2.32 -11.09
CA ILE A 155 -1.64 -0.92 -10.70
C ILE A 155 -2.58 0.08 -11.39
N ASN A 156 -2.74 -0.01 -12.71
CA ASN A 156 -3.64 0.90 -13.43
C ASN A 156 -5.10 0.64 -13.08
N LYS A 157 -5.49 -0.63 -12.94
CA LYS A 157 -6.86 -1.01 -12.55
C LYS A 157 -7.21 -0.48 -11.15
N ILE A 158 -6.27 -0.53 -10.21
CA ILE A 158 -6.40 0.05 -8.87
C ILE A 158 -6.69 1.54 -9.01
N TRP A 159 -5.87 2.27 -9.77
CA TRP A 159 -6.03 3.71 -9.97
C TRP A 159 -7.38 4.06 -10.61
N ASP A 160 -7.72 3.42 -11.73
CA ASP A 160 -8.92 3.71 -12.51
C ASP A 160 -10.19 3.47 -11.67
N ILE A 161 -10.24 2.36 -10.92
CA ILE A 161 -11.36 2.06 -10.02
C ILE A 161 -11.39 3.03 -8.83
N SER A 162 -10.24 3.39 -8.25
CA SER A 162 -10.18 4.41 -7.19
C SER A 162 -10.73 5.77 -7.64
N MET A 163 -10.47 6.16 -8.89
CA MET A 163 -11.07 7.38 -9.46
C MET A 163 -12.58 7.25 -9.65
N ALA A 164 -13.07 6.09 -10.12
CA ALA A 164 -14.50 5.84 -10.23
C ALA A 164 -15.22 5.88 -8.87
N ILE A 165 -14.59 5.37 -7.80
CA ILE A 165 -15.10 5.48 -6.42
C ILE A 165 -15.18 6.94 -5.99
N ARG A 166 -14.07 7.69 -6.15
CA ARG A 166 -13.98 9.10 -5.75
C ARG A 166 -15.03 9.96 -6.46
N GLU A 167 -15.18 9.74 -7.75
CA GLU A 167 -16.12 10.48 -8.61
C GLU A 167 -17.55 9.92 -8.53
N ARG A 168 -17.80 8.84 -7.78
CA ARG A 168 -19.11 8.17 -7.67
C ARG A 168 -19.69 7.82 -9.04
N ARG A 169 -18.86 7.24 -9.90
CA ARG A 169 -19.22 6.81 -11.25
C ARG A 169 -19.59 5.34 -11.29
N LEU A 170 -20.65 5.01 -12.03
CA LEU A 170 -21.05 3.62 -12.21
C LEU A 170 -19.96 2.83 -12.94
N LEU A 171 -19.73 1.60 -12.46
CA LEU A 171 -18.70 0.72 -12.98
C LEU A 171 -19.35 -0.54 -13.53
N GLU A 172 -19.26 -0.75 -14.84
CA GLU A 172 -19.66 -2.01 -15.46
C GLU A 172 -18.49 -2.97 -15.46
N ILE A 173 -18.68 -4.20 -14.99
CA ILE A 173 -17.62 -5.22 -14.92
C ILE A 173 -18.03 -6.54 -15.56
N THR A 174 -17.07 -7.21 -16.17
CA THR A 174 -17.15 -8.63 -16.50
C THR A 174 -16.35 -9.42 -15.47
N TYR A 175 -17.05 -10.21 -14.64
CA TYR A 175 -16.46 -10.86 -13.47
C TYR A 175 -16.48 -12.38 -13.57
N LEU A 176 -15.35 -13.03 -13.24
CA LEU A 176 -15.25 -14.48 -13.11
C LEU A 176 -15.37 -14.89 -11.63
N LYS A 177 -16.46 -15.56 -11.25
CA LYS A 177 -16.65 -16.03 -9.88
C LYS A 177 -15.70 -17.20 -9.55
N PRO A 178 -15.27 -17.35 -8.28
CA PRO A 178 -14.52 -18.54 -7.87
C PRO A 178 -15.28 -19.82 -8.22
N GLY A 179 -14.59 -20.76 -8.87
CA GLY A 179 -15.17 -22.06 -9.26
C GLY A 179 -16.18 -22.01 -10.40
N ALA A 180 -16.48 -20.83 -10.97
CA ALA A 180 -17.38 -20.71 -12.10
C ALA A 180 -16.67 -20.93 -13.43
N ALA A 181 -17.37 -21.57 -14.37
CA ALA A 181 -16.88 -21.74 -15.74
C ALA A 181 -17.08 -20.49 -16.61
N THR A 182 -18.05 -19.63 -16.27
CA THR A 182 -18.47 -18.48 -17.08
C THR A 182 -18.38 -17.16 -16.32
N THR A 183 -18.21 -16.08 -17.07
CA THR A 183 -18.22 -14.72 -16.55
C THR A 183 -19.64 -14.18 -16.43
N THR A 184 -19.81 -13.21 -15.54
CA THR A 184 -21.08 -12.49 -15.37
C THR A 184 -20.85 -10.99 -15.49
N CYS A 185 -21.71 -10.31 -16.23
CA CYS A 185 -21.71 -8.86 -16.32
C CYS A 185 -22.52 -8.24 -15.19
N ARG A 186 -22.01 -7.16 -14.58
CA ARG A 186 -22.69 -6.42 -13.50
C ARG A 186 -22.44 -4.93 -13.65
N VAL A 187 -23.44 -4.14 -13.31
CA VAL A 187 -23.31 -2.68 -13.10
C VAL A 187 -23.21 -2.45 -11.60
N LEU A 188 -22.14 -1.78 -11.18
CA LEU A 188 -21.77 -1.59 -9.80
C LEU A 188 -21.77 -0.11 -9.41
N GLU A 189 -22.11 0.14 -8.16
CA GLU A 189 -21.92 1.39 -7.45
C GLU A 189 -20.70 1.19 -6.53
N PRO A 190 -19.48 1.53 -6.99
CA PRO A 190 -18.25 1.24 -6.26
C PRO A 190 -18.07 2.15 -5.04
N CYS A 191 -17.83 1.55 -3.88
CA CYS A 191 -17.79 2.25 -2.59
C CYS A 191 -16.39 2.34 -1.98
N GLY A 192 -15.53 1.36 -2.27
CA GLY A 192 -14.20 1.30 -1.68
C GLY A 192 -13.30 0.27 -2.33
N LEU A 193 -12.00 0.39 -2.09
CA LEU A 193 -10.97 -0.49 -2.60
C LEU A 193 -10.00 -0.86 -1.48
N ILE A 194 -9.94 -2.14 -1.12
CA ILE A 194 -9.10 -2.59 -0.01
C ILE A 194 -8.16 -3.72 -0.40
N PHE A 195 -6.96 -3.69 0.15
CA PHE A 195 -6.01 -4.79 0.13
C PHE A 195 -6.21 -5.69 1.36
N SER A 196 -6.30 -6.99 1.15
CA SER A 196 -6.42 -7.98 2.23
C SER A 196 -5.70 -9.27 1.87
N GLU A 197 -4.81 -9.71 2.76
CA GLU A 197 -3.90 -10.85 2.61
C GLU A 197 -3.04 -10.75 1.35
N TYR A 198 -3.55 -11.24 0.22
CA TYR A 198 -2.83 -11.30 -1.05
C TYR A 198 -3.56 -10.61 -2.21
N TYR A 199 -4.76 -10.08 -1.99
CA TYR A 199 -5.63 -9.62 -3.07
C TYR A 199 -6.17 -8.22 -2.82
N PHE A 200 -6.39 -7.50 -3.92
CA PHE A 200 -7.18 -6.27 -3.93
C PHE A 200 -8.65 -6.59 -4.18
N TYR A 201 -9.52 -5.94 -3.42
CA TYR A 201 -10.96 -6.12 -3.47
C TYR A 201 -11.68 -4.80 -3.66
N LEU A 202 -12.52 -4.76 -4.69
CA LEU A 202 -13.52 -3.74 -4.88
C LEU A 202 -14.72 -4.07 -4.00
N ILE A 203 -15.18 -3.10 -3.23
CA ILE A 203 -16.40 -3.17 -2.44
C ILE A 203 -17.45 -2.33 -3.17
N ALA A 204 -18.57 -2.92 -3.53
CA ALA A 204 -19.58 -2.24 -4.33
C ALA A 204 -20.99 -2.79 -4.12
N TYR A 205 -21.99 -1.92 -4.24
CA TYR A 205 -23.37 -2.34 -4.37
C TYR A 205 -23.67 -2.73 -5.82
N ILE A 206 -24.55 -3.72 -6.00
CA ILE A 206 -25.03 -4.09 -7.32
C ILE A 206 -26.25 -3.24 -7.62
N LYS A 207 -26.17 -2.42 -8.67
CA LYS A 207 -27.25 -1.50 -9.05
C LYS A 207 -28.57 -2.28 -9.23
N GLY A 208 -29.61 -1.81 -8.55
CA GLY A 208 -30.98 -2.33 -8.67
C GLY A 208 -31.29 -3.62 -7.91
N LEU A 209 -30.36 -4.17 -7.10
CA LEU A 209 -30.62 -5.40 -6.33
C LEU A 209 -30.95 -5.16 -4.84
N GLY A 210 -30.90 -3.92 -4.34
CA GLY A 210 -31.38 -3.57 -3.00
C GLY A 210 -30.69 -4.31 -1.85
N TYR A 211 -29.45 -4.76 -2.03
CA TYR A 211 -28.72 -5.46 -0.98
C TYR A 211 -28.40 -4.53 0.19
N GLU A 212 -28.63 -5.02 1.41
CA GLU A 212 -28.34 -4.31 2.67
C GLU A 212 -26.83 -4.07 2.88
N PHE A 213 -25.97 -4.93 2.31
CA PHE A 213 -24.52 -4.84 2.44
C PHE A 213 -23.82 -4.93 1.07
N PRO A 214 -22.68 -4.24 0.88
CA PRO A 214 -21.98 -4.27 -0.40
C PRO A 214 -21.29 -5.63 -0.61
N ALA A 215 -21.16 -6.01 -1.88
CA ALA A 215 -20.45 -7.22 -2.27
C ALA A 215 -18.96 -6.95 -2.47
N THR A 216 -18.14 -7.98 -2.24
CA THR A 216 -16.69 -7.93 -2.44
C THR A 216 -16.30 -8.61 -3.77
N TYR A 217 -15.52 -7.91 -4.58
CA TYR A 217 -15.05 -8.35 -5.89
C TYR A 217 -13.52 -8.35 -5.93
N ARG A 218 -12.92 -9.49 -6.19
CA ARG A 218 -11.47 -9.59 -6.40
C ARG A 218 -11.06 -8.89 -7.71
N LEU A 219 -10.17 -7.91 -7.64
CA LEU A 219 -9.74 -7.13 -8.80
C LEU A 219 -9.07 -7.99 -9.88
N ASP A 220 -8.36 -9.02 -9.46
CA ASP A 220 -7.71 -9.97 -10.35
C ASP A 220 -8.69 -10.83 -11.16
N ARG A 221 -9.95 -10.92 -10.71
CA ARG A 221 -11.03 -11.67 -11.36
C ARG A 221 -11.94 -10.81 -12.25
N ILE A 222 -11.74 -9.50 -12.25
CA ILE A 222 -12.38 -8.57 -13.19
C ILE A 222 -11.65 -8.68 -14.53
N LYS A 223 -12.30 -9.32 -15.51
CA LYS A 223 -11.74 -9.55 -16.87
C LYS A 223 -11.74 -8.29 -17.73
N SER A 224 -12.80 -7.49 -17.61
CA SER A 224 -12.91 -6.17 -18.23
C SER A 224 -13.79 -5.28 -17.38
N TYR A 225 -13.63 -3.97 -17.53
CA TYR A 225 -14.45 -2.98 -16.86
C TYR A 225 -14.62 -1.73 -17.75
N LEU A 226 -15.74 -1.04 -17.57
CA LEU A 226 -16.06 0.22 -18.22
C LEU A 226 -16.54 1.22 -17.15
N ILE A 227 -15.89 2.37 -17.08
CA ILE A 227 -16.29 3.46 -16.19
C ILE A 227 -17.30 4.33 -16.93
N SER A 228 -18.55 4.30 -16.49
CA SER A 228 -19.63 5.08 -17.11
C SER A 228 -19.49 6.56 -16.77
N ASN A 229 -20.07 7.44 -17.59
CA ASN A 229 -20.23 8.87 -17.24
C ASN A 229 -21.43 9.09 -16.30
N GLN A 230 -22.23 8.05 -16.04
CA GLN A 230 -23.33 8.12 -15.09
C GLN A 230 -22.79 8.10 -13.66
N HIS A 231 -23.31 9.01 -12.85
CA HIS A 231 -22.98 9.14 -11.43
C HIS A 231 -24.10 8.56 -10.58
N PHE A 232 -23.76 8.05 -9.41
CA PHE A 232 -24.71 7.65 -8.38
C PHE A 232 -24.55 8.54 -7.14
N HIS A 233 -25.60 8.64 -6.34
CA HIS A 233 -25.62 9.48 -5.15
C HIS A 233 -25.64 8.59 -3.91
N ILE A 234 -24.74 8.92 -2.96
CA ILE A 234 -24.76 8.40 -1.60
C ILE A 234 -24.69 9.64 -0.68
N PRO A 235 -25.61 9.81 0.28
CA PRO A 235 -25.51 10.86 1.28
C PRO A 235 -24.16 10.79 2.00
N GLU A 236 -23.52 11.92 2.30
CA GLU A 236 -22.18 11.89 2.92
C GLU A 236 -22.17 11.21 4.29
N THR A 237 -23.28 11.30 5.02
CA THR A 237 -23.50 10.59 6.30
C THR A 237 -23.57 9.07 6.15
N GLU A 238 -23.84 8.58 4.94
CA GLU A 238 -23.91 7.16 4.59
C GLU A 238 -22.70 6.73 3.75
N ARG A 239 -21.67 7.59 3.69
CA ARG A 239 -20.42 7.29 2.99
C ARG A 239 -19.82 6.01 3.54
N PHE A 240 -19.32 5.18 2.63
CA PHE A 240 -18.61 3.98 2.99
C PHE A 240 -17.27 4.28 3.70
N GLU A 241 -17.15 3.81 4.93
CA GLU A 241 -15.94 3.95 5.74
C GLU A 241 -15.08 2.67 5.64
N GLU A 242 -14.10 2.68 4.74
CA GLU A 242 -13.20 1.53 4.54
C GLU A 242 -12.50 1.08 5.83
N GLY A 243 -12.14 2.02 6.71
CA GLY A 243 -11.51 1.74 8.00
C GLY A 243 -12.43 0.98 8.97
N GLU A 244 -13.69 1.39 9.09
CA GLU A 244 -14.69 0.69 9.90
C GLU A 244 -15.06 -0.66 9.31
N PHE A 245 -15.15 -0.74 7.97
CA PHE A 245 -15.36 -2.00 7.28
C PHE A 245 -14.22 -2.98 7.52
N ARG A 246 -12.97 -2.51 7.45
CA ARG A 246 -11.77 -3.35 7.67
C ARG A 246 -11.75 -3.95 9.07
N LYS A 247 -12.20 -3.23 10.10
CA LYS A 247 -12.27 -3.79 11.47
C LYS A 247 -13.17 -5.03 11.55
N ARG A 248 -14.19 -5.13 10.70
CA ARG A 248 -15.26 -6.14 10.79
C ARG A 248 -15.20 -7.21 9.69
N VAL A 249 -14.54 -6.95 8.56
CA VAL A 249 -14.39 -7.87 7.42
C VAL A 249 -12.96 -8.37 7.30
N GLN A 250 -12.62 -9.36 8.13
CA GLN A 250 -11.27 -9.94 8.15
C GLN A 250 -11.03 -10.97 7.04
N PHE A 251 -12.10 -11.56 6.50
CA PHE A 251 -12.03 -12.70 5.57
C PHE A 251 -12.61 -12.40 4.19
N MET A 252 -12.89 -11.13 3.91
CA MET A 252 -13.34 -10.63 2.60
C MET A 252 -14.58 -11.32 2.02
N ARG A 253 -15.36 -11.97 2.88
CA ARG A 253 -16.68 -12.52 2.55
C ARG A 253 -17.74 -11.54 3.02
N ALA A 254 -18.58 -11.11 2.08
CA ALA A 254 -19.80 -10.38 2.41
C ALA A 254 -20.76 -11.29 3.18
N GLY A 255 -21.61 -10.69 4.01
CA GLY A 255 -22.60 -11.40 4.81
C GLY A 255 -23.15 -10.48 5.90
N LYS A 256 -24.00 -11.04 6.77
CA LYS A 256 -24.55 -10.29 7.89
C LYS A 256 -23.49 -10.09 8.99
N LEU A 257 -23.60 -8.99 9.72
CA LEU A 257 -22.81 -8.77 10.92
C LEU A 257 -23.31 -9.70 12.03
N VAL A 258 -22.44 -10.58 12.52
CA VAL A 258 -22.77 -11.53 13.59
C VAL A 258 -21.91 -11.23 14.80
N LYS A 259 -22.53 -11.26 15.98
CA LYS A 259 -21.85 -11.22 17.26
C LYS A 259 -21.58 -12.65 17.69
N ILE A 260 -20.32 -13.02 17.86
CA ILE A 260 -19.91 -14.36 18.29
C ILE A 260 -19.25 -14.31 19.66
N THR A 261 -19.44 -15.39 20.42
CA THR A 261 -18.73 -15.61 21.69
C THR A 261 -18.16 -17.02 21.67
N PHE A 262 -16.89 -17.16 22.03
CA PHE A 262 -16.19 -18.45 22.03
C PHE A 262 -15.20 -18.53 23.19
N ARG A 263 -14.94 -19.75 23.66
CA ARG A 263 -13.84 -20.09 24.57
C ARG A 263 -12.60 -20.42 23.77
N PHE A 264 -11.45 -19.92 24.19
CA PHE A 264 -10.16 -20.17 23.55
C PHE A 264 -9.08 -20.49 24.59
N TRP A 265 -8.28 -21.52 24.32
CA TRP A 265 -7.19 -21.97 25.19
C TRP A 265 -5.95 -22.36 24.39
N GLY A 266 -5.78 -21.74 23.22
CA GLY A 266 -4.61 -21.92 22.39
C GLY A 266 -3.40 -21.15 22.92
N PRO A 267 -2.23 -21.34 22.30
CA PRO A 267 -0.95 -20.85 22.81
C PRO A 267 -0.82 -19.32 22.80
N SER A 268 -1.60 -18.60 21.98
CA SER A 268 -1.53 -17.15 21.87
C SER A 268 -2.92 -16.54 21.75
N ILE A 269 -3.37 -15.89 22.83
CA ILE A 269 -4.58 -15.07 22.82
C ILE A 269 -4.36 -13.82 21.96
N ASP A 270 -3.15 -13.25 21.97
CA ASP A 270 -2.80 -12.07 21.18
C ASP A 270 -3.03 -12.31 19.69
N ALA A 271 -2.68 -13.50 19.17
CA ALA A 271 -2.96 -13.86 17.77
C ALA A 271 -4.46 -13.83 17.42
N VAL A 272 -5.33 -14.14 18.39
CA VAL A 272 -6.79 -14.03 18.20
C VAL A 272 -7.24 -12.57 18.18
N LEU A 273 -6.71 -11.75 19.09
CA LEU A 273 -7.06 -10.32 19.20
C LEU A 273 -6.53 -9.51 18.00
N ASP A 274 -5.31 -9.79 17.55
CA ASP A 274 -4.70 -9.19 16.37
C ASP A 274 -5.50 -9.54 15.10
N ARG A 275 -6.01 -10.77 15.02
CA ARG A 275 -6.78 -11.23 13.87
C ARG A 275 -8.22 -10.73 13.87
N LEU A 276 -8.81 -10.47 15.03
CA LEU A 276 -10.17 -10.01 15.20
C LEU A 276 -10.16 -8.65 15.94
N PRO A 277 -10.06 -7.51 15.23
CA PRO A 277 -9.93 -6.19 15.87
C PRO A 277 -11.12 -5.77 16.74
N THR A 278 -12.27 -6.43 16.60
CA THR A 278 -13.45 -6.21 17.45
C THR A 278 -13.50 -7.14 18.65
N ALA A 279 -12.55 -8.07 18.77
CA ALA A 279 -12.51 -9.06 19.83
C ALA A 279 -12.15 -8.43 21.17
N LYS A 280 -12.82 -8.90 22.21
CA LYS A 280 -12.57 -8.51 23.60
C LYS A 280 -12.61 -9.75 24.47
N VAL A 281 -11.65 -9.87 25.38
CA VAL A 281 -11.72 -10.85 26.45
C VAL A 281 -12.76 -10.36 27.46
N ILE A 282 -13.84 -11.12 27.63
CA ILE A 282 -14.96 -10.78 28.52
C ILE A 282 -14.97 -11.62 29.81
N GLY A 283 -14.11 -12.63 29.90
CA GLY A 283 -14.01 -13.48 31.08
C GLY A 283 -12.95 -14.56 30.93
N MET A 284 -12.76 -15.31 32.01
CA MET A 284 -11.88 -16.47 32.09
C MET A 284 -12.59 -17.58 32.86
N GLU A 285 -12.59 -18.80 32.31
CA GLU A 285 -13.17 -20.00 32.93
C GLU A 285 -12.20 -21.16 32.78
N GLU A 286 -11.82 -21.83 33.88
CA GLU A 286 -10.95 -23.02 33.85
C GLU A 286 -9.67 -22.84 33.03
N ASN A 287 -9.03 -21.66 33.14
CA ASN A 287 -7.85 -21.28 32.36
C ASN A 287 -8.09 -21.13 30.84
N LYS A 288 -9.34 -20.90 30.43
CA LYS A 288 -9.76 -20.63 29.05
C LYS A 288 -10.32 -19.22 28.96
N ALA A 289 -9.87 -18.45 27.97
CA ALA A 289 -10.37 -17.10 27.73
C ALA A 289 -11.74 -17.14 27.04
N ILE A 290 -12.69 -16.36 27.55
CA ILE A 290 -13.97 -16.11 26.87
C ILE A 290 -13.82 -14.84 26.05
N ILE A 291 -13.96 -14.98 24.74
CA ILE A 291 -13.75 -13.91 23.77
C ILE A 291 -15.05 -13.61 23.05
N GLU A 292 -15.39 -12.32 22.99
CA GLU A 292 -16.53 -11.80 22.24
C GLU A 292 -16.02 -10.98 21.05
N ALA A 293 -16.55 -11.21 19.85
CA ALA A 293 -16.19 -10.46 18.65
C ALA A 293 -17.39 -10.17 17.74
N LYS A 294 -17.31 -9.09 16.95
CA LYS A 294 -18.29 -8.75 15.89
C LYS A 294 -17.64 -8.91 14.52
N VAL A 295 -18.19 -9.80 13.70
CA VAL A 295 -17.58 -10.23 12.44
C VAL A 295 -18.61 -10.31 11.32
N PHE A 296 -18.20 -10.06 10.08
CA PHE A 296 -19.05 -10.20 8.91
C PHE A 296 -18.87 -11.56 8.21
N GLY A 297 -20.00 -12.16 7.84
CA GLY A 297 -20.09 -13.30 6.92
C GLY A 297 -19.46 -14.60 7.42
N ASP A 298 -19.51 -15.62 6.57
CA ASP A 298 -19.15 -17.01 6.93
C ASP A 298 -17.64 -17.27 6.96
N GLY A 299 -16.82 -16.25 6.66
CA GLY A 299 -15.37 -16.39 6.62
C GLY A 299 -14.77 -16.71 7.99
N ILE A 300 -15.41 -16.21 9.06
CA ILE A 300 -14.98 -16.48 10.43
C ILE A 300 -15.02 -17.97 10.77
N LYS A 301 -15.98 -18.71 10.22
CA LYS A 301 -16.13 -20.15 10.45
C LYS A 301 -14.87 -20.92 10.08
N MET A 302 -14.33 -20.65 8.90
CA MET A 302 -13.11 -21.32 8.41
C MET A 302 -11.90 -21.02 9.30
N TRP A 303 -11.80 -19.78 9.78
CA TRP A 303 -10.71 -19.37 10.66
C TRP A 303 -10.83 -19.95 12.07
N LEU A 304 -12.04 -20.03 12.63
CA LEU A 304 -12.25 -20.69 13.91
C LEU A 304 -11.90 -22.19 13.82
N LEU A 305 -12.27 -22.84 12.72
CA LEU A 305 -11.88 -24.24 12.47
C LEU A 305 -10.37 -24.42 12.31
N SER A 306 -9.63 -23.40 11.86
CA SER A 306 -8.16 -23.47 11.77
C SER A 306 -7.46 -23.34 13.12
N GLN A 307 -8.18 -23.06 14.21
CA GLN A 307 -7.63 -23.01 15.57
C GLN A 307 -7.53 -24.41 16.22
N ALA A 308 -7.80 -25.47 15.46
CA ALA A 308 -7.73 -26.86 15.89
C ALA A 308 -8.62 -27.14 17.11
N GLU A 309 -8.15 -27.94 18.07
CA GLU A 309 -8.88 -28.29 19.29
C GLU A 309 -8.94 -27.17 20.32
N PHE A 310 -8.28 -26.02 20.11
CA PHE A 310 -8.09 -24.98 21.12
C PHE A 310 -9.23 -23.97 21.23
N LEU A 311 -10.39 -24.28 20.65
CA LEU A 311 -11.51 -23.34 20.54
C LEU A 311 -12.86 -24.05 20.68
N GLU A 312 -13.79 -23.41 21.38
CA GLU A 312 -15.20 -23.81 21.45
C GLU A 312 -16.11 -22.61 21.23
N VAL A 313 -16.93 -22.64 20.19
CA VAL A 313 -17.98 -21.61 19.99
C VAL A 313 -19.08 -21.79 21.03
N LEU A 314 -19.44 -20.70 21.71
CA LEU A 314 -20.53 -20.67 22.69
C LEU A 314 -21.82 -20.12 22.08
N MET A 315 -21.72 -18.97 21.40
CA MET A 315 -22.87 -18.26 20.83
C MET A 315 -22.54 -17.68 19.45
N PRO A 316 -23.54 -17.53 18.56
CA PRO A 316 -24.94 -17.97 18.72
C PRO A 316 -25.11 -19.49 18.54
N ASP A 317 -26.20 -20.06 19.07
CA ASP A 317 -26.47 -21.51 19.05
C ASP A 317 -26.49 -22.11 17.65
N ASP A 318 -27.10 -21.42 16.68
CA ASP A 318 -27.13 -21.87 15.29
C ASP A 318 -25.72 -22.02 14.71
N PHE A 319 -24.84 -21.05 15.00
CA PHE A 319 -23.47 -21.07 14.53
C PHE A 319 -22.64 -22.16 15.24
N ARG A 320 -22.87 -22.37 16.54
CA ARG A 320 -22.27 -23.49 17.29
C ARG A 320 -22.69 -24.84 16.71
N LYS A 321 -23.96 -25.01 16.37
CA LYS A 321 -24.49 -26.23 15.72
C LYS A 321 -23.83 -26.44 14.35
N GLU A 322 -23.73 -25.39 13.54
CA GLU A 322 -23.09 -25.45 12.23
C GLU A 322 -21.60 -25.83 12.30
N MET A 323 -20.88 -25.32 13.30
CA MET A 323 -19.49 -25.70 13.60
C MET A 323 -19.41 -27.20 13.94
N ARG A 324 -20.25 -27.69 14.86
CA ARG A 324 -20.28 -29.11 15.24
C ARG A 324 -20.55 -30.03 14.06
N GLU A 325 -21.54 -29.71 13.23
CA GLU A 325 -21.86 -30.51 12.03
C GLU A 325 -20.70 -30.54 11.04
N THR A 326 -19.96 -29.43 10.91
CA THR A 326 -18.79 -29.36 10.04
C THR A 326 -17.66 -30.23 10.57
N MET A 327 -17.37 -30.17 11.87
CA MET A 327 -16.36 -31.01 12.50
C MET A 327 -16.69 -32.51 12.40
N LEU A 328 -17.96 -32.89 12.55
CA LEU A 328 -18.39 -34.28 12.35
C LEU A 328 -18.18 -34.77 10.91
N ARG A 329 -18.49 -33.93 9.91
CA ARG A 329 -18.19 -34.25 8.50
C ARG A 329 -16.69 -34.37 8.26
N MET A 330 -15.88 -33.48 8.85
CA MET A 330 -14.42 -33.57 8.76
C MET A 330 -13.90 -34.87 9.37
N LEU A 331 -14.33 -35.22 10.58
CA LEU A 331 -13.95 -36.46 11.26
C LEU A 331 -14.30 -37.70 10.44
N ASN A 332 -15.46 -37.72 9.78
CA ASN A 332 -15.88 -38.82 8.92
C ASN A 332 -14.93 -39.08 7.74
N ASN A 333 -14.14 -38.10 7.30
CA ASN A 333 -13.14 -38.29 6.23
C ASN A 333 -11.90 -39.08 6.70
N TYR A 334 -11.73 -39.28 8.02
CA TYR A 334 -10.58 -39.96 8.64
C TYR A 334 -10.97 -41.32 9.25
N LYS A 335 -12.09 -41.90 8.84
CA LYS A 335 -12.43 -43.27 9.26
C LYS A 335 -11.37 -44.22 8.69
N PHE A 336 -10.73 -44.97 9.56
CA PHE A 336 -9.87 -46.08 9.14
C PHE A 336 -10.75 -47.13 8.47
N GLU A 337 -10.40 -47.53 7.24
CA GLU A 337 -10.96 -48.70 6.57
C GLU A 337 -10.57 -50.00 7.28
#